data_AF-A0A2N3B849-F1
#
_entry.id   AF-A0A2N3B849-F1
#
_cell.length_a   1.000
_cell.length_b   1.000
_cell.length_c   1.000
_cell.angle_alpha   90.00
_cell.angle_beta   90.00
_cell.angle_gamma   90.00
#
_symmetry.space_group_name_H-M   'P 1'
#
loop_
_entity.id
_entity.type
_entity.pdbx_description
1 polymer ?
#
loop_
_entity_poly.entity_id
_entity_poly.type
_entity_poly.pdbx_seq_one_letter_code
_entity_poly.pdbx_strand_id
1 'polypeptide(L)'
;MNNTDPSPVTQWRKRRQRQGFVRVEVQVRKDDAALVRDVATALGDPEREAETRAILREKIGTPRVGGFKALLASAPLEGIDLERHRDFGRDVAL
;
A
#
# COMPACT_ATOMS: atom_id res chain seq x y z
N MET A 1 -2.49 28.70 35.97
CA MET A 1 -1.23 28.42 35.25
C MET A 1 -1.47 27.21 34.37
N ASN A 2 -1.77 27.40 33.09
CA ASN A 2 -1.96 26.29 32.16
C ASN A 2 -0.58 25.75 31.82
N ASN A 3 -0.33 24.48 32.13
CA ASN A 3 0.94 23.85 31.84
C ASN A 3 1.02 23.64 30.32
N THR A 4 1.65 24.58 29.61
CA THR A 4 1.79 24.61 28.14
C THR A 4 2.82 23.60 27.64
N ASP A 5 3.50 22.90 28.55
CA ASP A 5 4.49 21.90 28.19
C ASP A 5 3.83 20.69 27.55
N PRO A 6 4.28 20.28 26.33
CA PRO A 6 3.73 19.13 25.67
C PRO A 6 4.00 17.89 26.52
N SER A 7 2.95 17.12 26.78
CA SER A 7 3.03 15.92 27.61
C SER A 7 4.14 14.97 27.14
N PRO A 8 4.72 14.18 28.05
CA PRO A 8 5.77 13.21 27.70
C PRO A 8 5.38 12.29 26.53
N VAL A 9 4.09 11.93 26.45
CA VAL A 9 3.52 11.12 25.36
C VAL A 9 3.55 11.88 24.04
N THR A 10 3.19 13.16 24.02
CA THR A 10 3.23 14.00 22.81
C THR A 10 4.67 14.16 22.29
N GLN A 11 5.63 14.34 23.20
CA GLN A 11 7.05 14.41 22.81
C GLN A 11 7.56 13.07 22.26
N TRP A 12 7.24 11.95 22.91
CA TRP A 12 7.58 10.61 22.43
C TRP A 12 6.98 10.35 21.03
N ARG A 13 5.73 10.73 20.79
CA ARG A 13 5.07 10.63 19.47
C ARG A 13 5.81 11.42 18.40
N LYS A 14 6.16 12.69 18.69
CA LYS A 14 6.94 13.53 17.74
C LYS A 14 8.29 12.88 17.41
N ARG A 15 8.97 12.28 18.39
CA ARG A 15 10.23 11.55 18.15
C ARG A 15 10.02 10.34 17.23
N ARG A 16 8.99 9.52 17.49
CA ARG A 16 8.67 8.36 16.65
C ARG A 16 8.33 8.75 15.21
N GLN A 17 7.58 9.84 15.02
CA GLN A 17 7.25 10.33 13.68
C GLN A 17 8.49 10.80 12.91
N ARG A 18 9.43 11.50 13.58
CA ARG A 18 10.72 11.89 12.97
C ARG A 18 11.59 10.70 12.57
N GLN A 19 11.40 9.55 13.24
CA GLN A 19 12.05 8.29 12.91
C GLN A 19 11.32 7.51 11.79
N GLY A 20 10.29 8.11 11.16
CA GLY A 20 9.56 7.49 10.05
C GLY A 20 8.40 6.57 10.47
N PHE A 21 8.10 6.46 11.78
CA PHE A 21 6.98 5.64 12.24
C PHE A 21 5.65 6.37 12.07
N VAL A 22 4.68 5.68 11.48
CA VAL A 22 3.29 6.13 11.33
C VAL A 22 2.38 5.29 12.22
N ARG A 23 1.36 5.92 12.81
CA ARG A 23 0.33 5.22 13.57
C ARG A 23 -0.75 4.72 12.63
N VAL A 24 -1.09 3.44 12.74
CA VAL A 24 -2.22 2.82 12.04
C VAL A 24 -3.20 2.32 13.11
N GLU A 25 -4.47 2.60 12.91
CA GLU A 25 -5.55 2.01 13.72
C GLU A 25 -6.02 0.73 13.05
N VAL A 26 -6.09 -0.35 13.83
CA VAL A 26 -6.43 -1.69 13.33
C VAL A 26 -7.48 -2.31 14.25
N GLN A 27 -8.48 -2.96 13.65
CA GLN A 27 -9.45 -3.78 14.35
C GLN A 27 -9.17 -5.24 14.02
N VAL A 28 -8.98 -6.04 15.08
CA VAL A 28 -8.70 -7.48 14.97
C VAL A 28 -9.43 -8.23 16.06
N ARG A 29 -9.56 -9.56 15.90
CA ARG A 29 -10.04 -10.41 16.99
C ARG A 29 -9.05 -10.35 18.15
N LYS A 30 -9.56 -10.56 19.36
CA LYS A 30 -8.76 -10.49 20.59
C LYS A 30 -7.53 -11.41 20.51
N ASP A 31 -7.69 -12.59 19.94
CA ASP A 31 -6.65 -13.61 19.84
C ASP A 31 -5.52 -13.21 18.88
N ASP A 32 -5.82 -12.39 17.87
CA ASP A 32 -4.86 -11.92 16.87
C ASP A 32 -4.11 -10.64 17.31
N ALA A 33 -4.54 -9.99 18.40
CA ALA A 33 -3.98 -8.72 18.83
C ALA A 33 -2.49 -8.81 19.18
N ALA A 34 -2.04 -9.96 19.72
CA ALA A 34 -0.63 -10.19 19.99
C ALA A 34 0.17 -10.30 18.68
N LEU A 35 -0.31 -11.12 17.74
CA LEU A 35 0.32 -11.31 16.45
C LEU A 35 0.52 -10.00 15.68
N VAL A 36 -0.50 -9.13 15.65
CA VAL A 36 -0.37 -7.82 14.96
C VAL A 36 0.68 -6.92 15.61
N ARG A 37 0.81 -6.97 16.94
CA ARG A 37 1.89 -6.23 17.64
C ARG A 37 3.26 -6.78 17.29
N ASP A 38 3.40 -8.10 17.21
CA ASP A 38 4.67 -8.75 16.86
C ASP A 38 5.08 -8.41 15.42
N VAL A 39 4.13 -8.43 14.48
CA VAL A 39 4.34 -7.99 13.09
C VAL A 39 4.81 -6.53 13.03
N ALA A 40 4.12 -5.63 13.75
CA ALA A 40 4.50 -4.22 13.78
C ALA A 40 5.90 -4.00 14.40
N THR A 41 6.28 -4.85 15.36
CA THR A 41 7.59 -4.82 16.00
C THR A 41 8.68 -5.30 15.04
N ALA A 42 8.45 -6.42 14.35
CA ALA A 42 9.38 -6.95 13.35
C ALA A 42 9.58 -6.00 12.15
N LEU A 43 8.55 -5.26 11.75
CA LEU A 43 8.66 -4.20 10.72
C LEU A 43 9.43 -2.96 11.18
N GLY A 44 9.61 -2.77 12.50
CA GLY A 44 10.40 -1.68 13.07
C GLY A 44 11.82 -2.08 13.46
N ASP A 45 12.18 -3.36 13.30
CA ASP A 45 13.49 -3.91 13.60
C ASP A 45 14.34 -3.98 12.32
N PRO A 46 15.44 -3.20 12.21
CA PRO A 46 16.25 -3.14 11.00
C PRO A 46 16.80 -4.49 10.53
N GLU A 47 17.03 -5.45 11.43
CA GLU A 47 17.55 -6.77 11.06
C GLU A 47 16.48 -7.65 10.40
N ARG A 48 15.21 -7.45 10.76
CA ARG A 48 14.08 -8.29 10.36
C ARG A 48 13.10 -7.61 9.40
N GLU A 49 13.22 -6.29 9.24
CA GLU A 49 12.28 -5.45 8.48
C GLU A 49 12.12 -5.92 7.03
N ALA A 50 13.24 -6.15 6.34
CA ALA A 50 13.25 -6.48 4.92
C ALA A 50 12.58 -7.83 4.64
N GLU A 51 12.95 -8.85 5.42
CA GLU A 51 12.37 -10.20 5.31
C GLU A 51 10.88 -10.19 5.67
N THR A 52 10.51 -9.58 6.81
CA THR A 52 9.12 -9.48 7.26
C THR A 52 8.26 -8.81 6.19
N ARG A 53 8.75 -7.70 5.61
CA ARG A 53 8.06 -6.98 4.53
C ARG A 53 7.87 -7.82 3.27
N ALA A 54 8.87 -8.61 2.89
CA ALA A 54 8.79 -9.49 1.72
C ALA A 54 7.68 -10.54 1.91
N ILE A 55 7.68 -11.24 3.05
CA ILE A 55 6.68 -12.26 3.38
C ILE A 55 5.27 -11.68 3.39
N LEU A 56 5.06 -10.53 4.04
CA LEU A 56 3.74 -9.90 4.11
C LEU A 56 3.24 -9.47 2.72
N ARG A 57 4.12 -8.96 1.85
CA ARG A 57 3.74 -8.60 0.48
C ARG A 57 3.38 -9.81 -0.36
N GLU A 58 4.09 -10.92 -0.18
CA GLU A 58 3.84 -12.17 -0.91
C GLU A 58 2.52 -12.81 -0.48
N LYS A 59 2.26 -12.90 0.83
CA LYS A 59 1.14 -13.67 1.37
C LYS A 59 -0.15 -12.88 1.58
N ILE A 60 -0.03 -11.57 1.83
CA ILE A 60 -1.18 -10.71 2.22
C ILE A 60 -1.36 -9.54 1.25
N GLY A 61 -0.26 -9.03 0.69
CA GLY A 61 -0.32 -7.92 -0.25
C GLY A 61 -1.29 -8.22 -1.37
N THR A 62 -2.23 -7.30 -1.63
CA THR A 62 -3.00 -7.37 -2.86
C THR A 62 -1.99 -7.39 -4.00
N PRO A 63 -2.01 -8.41 -4.89
CA PRO A 63 -1.17 -8.37 -6.06
C PRO A 63 -1.47 -7.03 -6.71
N ARG A 64 -0.43 -6.21 -6.91
CA ARG A 64 -0.53 -5.11 -7.86
C ARG A 64 -0.69 -5.79 -9.20
N VAL A 65 -1.93 -6.16 -9.55
CA VAL A 65 -2.33 -6.34 -10.93
C VAL A 65 -1.95 -5.01 -11.53
N GLY A 66 -0.83 -5.00 -12.26
CA GLY A 66 -0.21 -3.73 -12.62
C GLY A 66 -1.25 -2.84 -13.27
N GLY A 67 -1.13 -1.52 -13.06
CA GLY A 67 -2.11 -0.57 -13.57
C GLY A 67 -2.34 -0.77 -15.07
N PHE A 68 -3.39 -0.20 -15.64
CA PHE A 68 -3.88 -0.42 -17.02
C PHE A 68 -2.84 -0.84 -18.08
N LYS A 69 -1.66 -0.22 -18.12
CA LYS A 69 -0.51 -0.63 -18.95
C LYS A 69 -0.08 -2.10 -18.79
N ALA A 70 0.04 -2.61 -17.57
CA ALA A 70 0.43 -4.00 -17.32
C ALA A 70 -0.69 -4.97 -17.73
N LEU A 71 -1.95 -4.56 -17.56
CA LEU A 71 -3.10 -5.32 -18.06
C LEU A 71 -3.07 -5.40 -19.59
N LEU A 72 -2.83 -4.28 -20.27
CA LEU A 72 -2.64 -4.24 -21.74
C LEU A 72 -1.44 -5.08 -22.20
N ALA A 73 -0.33 -5.04 -21.47
CA ALA A 73 0.85 -5.86 -21.78
C ALA A 73 0.60 -7.35 -21.60
N SER A 74 -0.33 -7.74 -20.70
CA SER A 74 -0.74 -9.13 -20.51
C SER A 74 -1.88 -9.58 -21.44
N ALA A 75 -2.47 -8.66 -22.21
CA ALA A 75 -3.57 -8.97 -23.09
C ALA A 75 -3.05 -9.69 -24.36
N PRO A 76 -3.77 -10.69 -24.89
CA PRO A 76 -3.43 -11.30 -26.16
C PRO A 76 -3.72 -10.29 -27.29
N LEU A 77 -2.68 -9.63 -27.80
CA LEU A 77 -2.78 -8.63 -28.87
C LEU A 77 -2.80 -9.25 -30.28
N GLU A 78 -2.91 -10.58 -30.37
CA GLU A 78 -2.99 -11.31 -31.64
C GLU A 78 -4.25 -10.88 -32.43
N GLY A 79 -4.03 -10.38 -33.65
CA GLY A 79 -5.11 -9.94 -34.54
C GLY A 79 -5.59 -8.50 -34.32
N ILE A 80 -4.95 -7.72 -33.43
CA ILE A 80 -5.25 -6.29 -33.27
C ILE A 80 -4.40 -5.48 -34.25
N ASP A 81 -5.05 -4.77 -35.16
CA ASP A 81 -4.41 -3.82 -36.06
C ASP A 81 -4.19 -2.47 -35.35
N LEU A 82 -2.97 -2.24 -34.88
CA LEU A 82 -2.55 -1.00 -34.22
C LEU A 82 -2.34 0.17 -35.20
N GLU A 83 -2.21 -0.12 -36.50
CA GLU A 83 -2.00 0.86 -37.56
C GLU A 83 -3.31 1.28 -38.23
N ARG A 84 -4.44 0.75 -37.74
CA ARG A 84 -5.76 1.05 -38.29
C ARG A 84 -5.97 2.57 -38.34
N HIS A 85 -6.13 3.08 -39.56
CA HIS A 85 -6.41 4.49 -39.75
C HIS A 85 -7.69 4.91 -39.01
N ARG A 86 -7.66 6.11 -38.43
CA ARG A 86 -8.76 6.61 -37.61
C ARG A 86 -10.01 6.78 -38.47
N ASP A 87 -10.99 5.91 -38.25
CA ASP A 87 -12.28 5.96 -38.92
C ASP A 87 -13.20 6.92 -38.15
N PHE A 88 -13.64 7.98 -38.82
CA PHE A 88 -14.56 8.97 -38.25
C PHE A 88 -16.03 8.51 -38.28
N GLY A 89 -16.29 7.30 -38.78
CA GLY A 89 -17.62 6.72 -38.87
C GLY A 89 -18.37 7.18 -40.11
N ARG A 90 -19.60 6.69 -40.25
CA ARG A 90 -20.55 7.10 -41.29
C ARG A 90 -21.50 8.15 -40.74
N ASP A 91 -21.89 9.10 -41.58
CA ASP A 91 -22.99 10.03 -41.26
C ASP A 91 -24.25 9.22 -40.95
N VAL A 92 -24.71 9.33 -39.71
CA VAL A 92 -25.98 8.75 -39.26
C VAL A 92 -27.00 9.87 -39.24
N ALA A 93 -28.04 9.77 -40.07
CA ALA A 93 -29.17 10.68 -39.98
C ALA A 93 -29.93 10.39 -38.68
N LEU A 94 -30.12 11.43 -37.86
CA LEU A 94 -30.94 11.43 -36.65
C LEU A 94 -32.43 11.35 -36.99
#